data_AF-A0A323UJD9-F1
#
_entry.id   AF-A0A323UJD9-F1
#
_cell.length_a   1.000
_cell.length_b   1.000
_cell.length_c   1.000
_cell.angle_alpha   90.00
_cell.angle_beta   90.00
_cell.angle_gamma   90.00
#
_symmetry.space_group_name_H-M   'P 1'
#
loop_
_entity.id
_entity.type
_entity.pdbx_description
1 polymer ?
#
loop_
_entity_poly.entity_id
_entity_poly.type
_entity_poly.pdbx_seq_one_letter_code
_entity_poly.pdbx_strand_id
1 'polypeptide(L)'
;MISAAALLTFAARPIGKAALIALGIGALIAIGGLGAWCAGATVQSMVEDAAATAKAERDAHWRAEIAEANAKVAQAEAAQARAAIEADKSIKAAERGREDALKELEAKNAALAGGDRRGLGRARVRLLNHAR
;
A
#
# COMPACT_ATOMS: atom_id res chain seq x y z
N MET A 1 -48.09 -40.97 -28.28
CA MET A 1 -49.10 -40.26 -27.46
C MET A 1 -49.63 -41.25 -26.42
N ILE A 2 -49.14 -41.19 -25.18
CA ILE A 2 -49.69 -42.03 -24.10
C ILE A 2 -51.07 -41.46 -23.77
N SER A 3 -52.14 -42.22 -24.01
CA SER A 3 -53.52 -41.75 -23.83
C SER A 3 -53.81 -41.49 -22.34
N ALA A 4 -54.55 -40.42 -22.03
CA ALA A 4 -54.96 -40.09 -20.65
C ALA A 4 -55.66 -41.25 -19.94
N ALA A 5 -56.35 -42.11 -20.70
CA ALA A 5 -56.97 -43.34 -20.20
C ALA A 5 -55.95 -44.35 -19.65
N ALA A 6 -54.73 -44.41 -20.20
CA ALA A 6 -53.66 -45.31 -19.75
C ALA A 6 -52.99 -44.81 -18.45
N LEU A 7 -52.88 -43.50 -18.28
CA LEU A 7 -52.42 -42.87 -17.02
C LEU A 7 -53.44 -43.08 -15.89
N LEU A 8 -54.73 -42.96 -16.19
CA LEU A 8 -55.83 -43.20 -15.25
C LEU A 8 -55.92 -44.67 -14.82
N THR A 9 -55.71 -45.63 -15.73
CA THR A 9 -55.73 -47.07 -15.38
C THR A 9 -54.50 -47.53 -14.60
N PHE A 10 -53.34 -46.88 -14.78
CA PHE A 10 -52.18 -47.11 -13.92
C PHE A 10 -52.39 -46.57 -12.50
N ALA A 11 -52.98 -45.37 -12.37
CA ALA A 11 -53.30 -44.76 -11.08
C ALA A 11 -54.41 -45.50 -10.32
N ALA A 12 -55.33 -46.20 -11.02
CA ALA A 12 -56.45 -46.93 -10.43
C ALA A 12 -56.14 -48.37 -10.00
N ARG A 13 -54.90 -48.87 -10.19
CA ARG A 13 -54.51 -50.20 -9.70
C ARG A 13 -54.37 -50.18 -8.17
N PRO A 14 -54.92 -51.18 -7.45
CA PRO A 14 -54.74 -51.26 -6.01
C PRO A 14 -53.26 -51.37 -5.70
N ILE A 15 -52.73 -50.37 -4.99
CA ILE A 15 -51.32 -50.34 -4.58
C ILE A 15 -51.13 -51.52 -3.63
N GLY A 16 -50.40 -52.54 -4.08
CA GLY A 16 -50.07 -53.68 -3.25
C GLY A 16 -49.27 -53.23 -2.03
N LYS A 17 -49.42 -53.92 -0.90
CA LYS A 17 -48.71 -53.60 0.36
C LYS A 17 -47.20 -53.40 0.16
N ALA A 18 -46.58 -54.16 -0.75
CA ALA A 18 -45.17 -54.02 -1.12
C ALA A 18 -44.83 -52.64 -1.74
N ALA A 19 -45.71 -52.08 -2.57
CA ALA A 19 -45.51 -50.77 -3.17
C ALA A 19 -45.65 -49.62 -2.14
N LEU A 20 -46.55 -49.75 -1.16
CA LEU A 20 -46.63 -48.80 -0.04
C LEU A 20 -45.37 -48.85 0.84
N ILE A 21 -44.86 -50.06 1.13
CA ILE A 21 -43.62 -50.23 1.89
C ILE A 21 -42.44 -49.61 1.13
N ALA A 22 -42.32 -49.87 -0.17
CA ALA A 22 -41.26 -49.30 -1.00
C ALA A 22 -41.32 -47.76 -1.05
N LEU A 23 -42.53 -47.19 -1.12
CA LEU A 23 -42.72 -45.74 -1.10
C LEU A 23 -42.35 -45.14 0.26
N GLY A 24 -42.72 -45.80 1.36
CA GLY A 24 -42.32 -45.40 2.72
C GLY A 24 -40.80 -45.40 2.92
N ILE A 25 -40.12 -46.45 2.46
CA ILE A 25 -38.66 -46.53 2.50
C ILE A 25 -38.02 -45.43 1.63
N GLY A 26 -38.54 -45.23 0.42
CA GLY A 26 -38.08 -44.18 -0.49
C GLY A 26 -38.22 -42.78 0.12
N ALA A 27 -39.34 -42.50 0.78
CA ALA A 27 -39.57 -41.23 1.47
C ALA A 27 -38.58 -41.01 2.63
N LEU A 28 -38.30 -42.05 3.42
CA LEU A 28 -37.33 -41.96 4.51
C LEU A 28 -35.91 -41.70 4.00
N ILE A 29 -35.50 -42.38 2.92
CA ILE A 29 -34.19 -42.16 2.28
C ILE A 29 -34.12 -40.74 1.72
N ALA A 30 -35.17 -40.26 1.07
CA ALA A 30 -35.21 -38.90 0.51
C ALA A 30 -35.09 -37.83 1.61
N ILE A 31 -35.83 -37.96 2.71
CA ILE A 31 -35.75 -37.04 3.85
C ILE A 31 -34.36 -37.09 4.50
N GLY A 32 -33.81 -38.30 4.71
CA GLY A 32 -32.47 -38.48 5.27
C GLY A 32 -31.38 -37.87 4.38
N GLY A 33 -31.47 -38.10 3.06
CA GLY A 33 -30.55 -37.53 2.08
C GLY A 33 -30.62 -36.00 2.01
N LEU A 34 -31.84 -35.44 2.03
CA LEU A 34 -32.03 -33.98 2.07
C LEU A 34 -31.47 -33.38 3.36
N GLY A 35 -31.71 -34.02 4.51
CA GLY A 35 -31.18 -33.60 5.80
C GLY A 35 -29.64 -33.62 5.83
N ALA A 36 -29.03 -34.70 5.33
CA ALA A 36 -27.57 -34.82 5.23
C ALA A 36 -26.98 -33.76 4.29
N TRP A 37 -27.64 -33.48 3.15
CA TRP A 37 -27.23 -32.43 2.24
C TRP A 37 -27.29 -31.04 2.88
N CYS A 38 -28.41 -30.69 3.52
CA CYS A 38 -28.57 -29.41 4.21
C CYS A 38 -27.55 -29.22 5.33
N ALA A 39 -27.27 -30.28 6.10
CA ALA A 39 -26.23 -30.26 7.13
C ALA A 39 -24.84 -30.01 6.52
N GLY A 40 -24.50 -30.73 5.44
CA GLY A 40 -23.24 -30.53 4.72
C GLY A 40 -23.08 -29.11 4.17
N ALA A 41 -24.13 -28.58 3.54
CA ALA A 41 -24.14 -27.21 3.01
C ALA A 41 -23.96 -26.16 4.12
N THR A 42 -24.59 -26.36 5.26
CA THR A 42 -24.48 -25.44 6.42
C THR A 42 -23.06 -25.45 7.02
N VAL A 43 -22.45 -26.64 7.15
CA VAL A 43 -21.06 -26.73 7.62
C VAL A 43 -20.12 -26.04 6.64
N GLN A 44 -20.34 -26.23 5.33
CA GLN A 44 -19.53 -25.57 4.32
C GLN A 44 -19.64 -24.04 4.40
N SER A 45 -20.85 -23.49 4.52
CA SER A 45 -21.03 -22.05 4.65
C SER A 45 -20.36 -21.50 5.92
N MET A 46 -20.45 -22.21 7.05
CA MET A 46 -19.77 -21.81 8.29
C MET A 46 -18.24 -21.77 8.14
N VAL A 47 -17.66 -22.72 7.41
CA VAL A 47 -16.21 -22.75 7.15
C VAL A 47 -15.80 -21.60 6.22
N GLU A 48 -16.57 -21.33 5.18
CA GLU A 48 -16.33 -20.22 4.26
C GLU A 48 -16.41 -18.87 4.98
N ASP A 49 -17.42 -18.66 5.81
CA ASP A 49 -17.60 -17.44 6.62
C ASP A 49 -16.46 -17.26 7.64
N ALA A 50 -16.05 -18.34 8.31
CA ALA A 50 -14.93 -18.31 9.24
C ALA A 50 -13.61 -17.96 8.52
N ALA A 51 -13.37 -18.55 7.34
CA ALA A 51 -12.19 -18.26 6.53
C ALA A 51 -12.20 -16.82 6.02
N ALA A 52 -13.35 -16.32 5.57
CA ALA A 52 -13.52 -14.95 5.10
C ALA A 52 -13.28 -13.94 6.23
N THR A 53 -13.83 -14.19 7.43
CA THR A 53 -13.64 -13.35 8.61
C THR A 53 -12.17 -13.31 9.03
N ALA A 54 -11.53 -14.47 9.16
CA ALA A 54 -10.11 -14.55 9.50
C ALA A 54 -9.20 -13.85 8.48
N LYS A 55 -9.56 -13.90 7.19
CA LYS A 55 -8.84 -13.15 6.15
C LYS A 55 -9.07 -11.65 6.32
N ALA A 56 -10.31 -11.21 6.55
CA ALA A 56 -10.65 -9.81 6.73
C ALA A 56 -9.92 -9.19 7.93
N GLU A 57 -9.84 -9.92 9.05
CA GLU A 57 -9.11 -9.49 10.25
C GLU A 57 -7.60 -9.32 9.98
N ARG A 58 -6.98 -10.30 9.31
CA ARG A 58 -5.56 -10.19 8.91
C ARG A 58 -5.32 -9.04 7.95
N ASP A 59 -6.17 -8.89 6.93
CA ASP A 59 -6.05 -7.83 5.95
C ASP A 59 -6.23 -6.46 6.61
N ALA A 60 -7.14 -6.33 7.58
CA ALA A 60 -7.32 -5.11 8.35
C ALA A 60 -6.10 -4.79 9.22
N HIS A 61 -5.55 -5.78 9.93
CA HIS A 61 -4.34 -5.62 10.75
C HIS A 61 -3.16 -5.17 9.89
N TRP A 62 -2.87 -5.87 8.79
CA TRP A 62 -1.75 -5.51 7.93
C TRP A 62 -1.95 -4.17 7.22
N ARG A 63 -3.18 -3.81 6.83
CA ARG A 63 -3.46 -2.47 6.29
C ARG A 63 -3.14 -1.38 7.31
N ALA A 64 -3.46 -1.59 8.58
CA ALA A 64 -3.14 -0.63 9.64
C ALA A 64 -1.63 -0.50 9.84
N GLU A 65 -0.91 -1.61 9.93
CA GLU A 65 0.57 -1.62 10.06
C GLU A 65 1.25 -0.93 8.88
N ILE A 66 0.79 -1.21 7.64
CA ILE A 66 1.32 -0.57 6.44
C ILE A 66 1.03 0.94 6.45
N ALA A 67 -0.16 1.35 6.88
CA ALA A 67 -0.50 2.77 6.98
C ALA A 67 0.38 3.49 8.01
N GLU A 68 0.65 2.86 9.16
CA GLU A 68 1.57 3.40 10.18
C GLU A 68 3.01 3.48 9.66
N ALA A 69 3.49 2.42 9.00
CA ALA A 69 4.83 2.40 8.40
C ALA A 69 4.99 3.50 7.33
N ASN A 70 4.00 3.65 6.45
CA ASN A 70 4.00 4.70 5.43
C ASN A 70 3.99 6.10 6.05
N ALA A 71 3.23 6.31 7.13
CA ALA A 71 3.23 7.59 7.85
C ALA A 71 4.61 7.91 8.44
N LYS A 72 5.30 6.91 9.03
CA LYS A 72 6.67 7.07 9.54
C LYS A 72 7.66 7.42 8.43
N VAL A 73 7.58 6.71 7.29
CA VAL A 73 8.43 6.99 6.12
C VAL A 73 8.20 8.41 5.60
N ALA A 74 6.94 8.81 5.41
CA ALA A 74 6.60 10.15 4.95
C ALA A 74 7.10 11.26 5.90
N GLN A 75 7.04 11.02 7.22
CA GLN A 75 7.62 11.95 8.20
C GLN A 75 9.14 12.03 8.10
N ALA A 76 9.82 10.88 7.93
CA ALA A 76 11.27 10.83 7.78
C ALA A 76 11.72 11.54 6.49
N GLU A 77 11.04 11.32 5.37
CA GLU A 77 11.30 12.01 4.09
C GLU A 77 11.10 13.52 4.22
N ALA A 78 10.03 13.95 4.88
CA ALA A 78 9.78 15.37 5.13
C ALA A 78 10.87 16.00 6.03
N ALA A 79 11.33 15.29 7.06
CA ALA A 79 12.42 15.74 7.90
C ALA A 79 13.74 15.83 7.12
N GLN A 80 14.05 14.83 6.29
CA GLN A 80 15.23 14.83 5.44
C GLN A 80 15.20 15.96 4.42
N ALA A 81 14.06 16.20 3.76
CA ALA A 81 13.89 17.29 2.83
C ALA A 81 14.11 18.66 3.51
N ARG A 82 13.58 18.86 4.72
CA ARG A 82 13.82 20.08 5.51
C ARG A 82 15.30 20.25 5.86
N ALA A 83 15.97 19.18 6.30
CA ALA A 83 17.39 19.21 6.61
C ALA A 83 18.24 19.54 5.37
N ALA A 84 17.89 18.99 4.20
CA ALA A 84 18.56 19.28 2.94
C ALA A 84 18.39 20.75 2.53
N ILE A 85 17.17 21.30 2.67
CA ILE A 85 16.90 22.73 2.40
C ILE A 85 17.74 23.62 3.33
N GLU A 86 17.84 23.28 4.61
CA GLU A 86 18.62 24.08 5.56
C GLU A 86 20.13 24.01 5.27
N ALA A 87 20.63 22.83 4.90
CA ALA A 87 22.01 22.67 4.44
C ALA A 87 22.28 23.50 3.17
N ASP A 88 21.38 23.48 2.19
CA ASP A 88 21.50 24.27 0.96
C ASP A 88 21.49 25.78 1.24
N LYS A 89 20.63 26.25 2.15
CA LYS A 89 20.65 27.66 2.59
C LYS A 89 21.98 28.06 3.22
N SER A 90 22.52 27.20 4.08
CA SER A 90 23.82 27.44 4.73
C SER A 90 24.95 27.52 3.72
N ILE A 91 24.98 26.60 2.75
CA ILE A 91 25.95 26.62 1.64
C ILE A 91 25.82 27.91 0.83
N LYS A 92 24.61 28.28 0.41
CA LYS A 92 24.36 29.52 -0.34
C LYS A 92 24.70 30.79 0.44
N ALA A 93 24.58 30.77 1.77
CA ALA A 93 25.01 31.88 2.61
C ALA A 93 26.54 31.98 2.64
N ALA A 94 27.24 30.85 2.77
CA ALA A 94 28.69 30.79 2.74
C ALA A 94 29.27 31.18 1.37
N GLU A 95 28.65 30.73 0.28
CA GLU A 95 29.01 31.11 -1.09
C GLU A 95 28.87 32.62 -1.30
N ARG A 96 27.72 33.21 -0.95
CA ARG A 96 27.53 34.66 -1.01
C ARG A 96 28.57 35.42 -0.20
N GLY A 97 28.86 34.97 1.02
CA GLY A 97 29.90 35.58 1.85
C GLY A 97 31.28 35.54 1.20
N ARG A 98 31.63 34.44 0.51
CA ARG A 98 32.89 34.33 -0.24
C ARG A 98 32.90 35.21 -1.49
N GLU A 99 31.80 35.28 -2.22
CA GLU A 99 31.67 36.15 -3.39
C GLU A 99 31.79 37.63 -3.00
N ASP A 100 31.16 38.04 -1.91
CA ASP A 100 31.23 39.41 -1.41
C ASP A 100 32.66 39.75 -0.95
N ALA A 101 33.34 38.83 -0.25
CA ALA A 101 34.74 38.99 0.13
C ALA A 101 35.67 39.08 -1.09
N LEU A 102 35.42 38.29 -2.15
CA LEU A 102 36.17 38.37 -3.41
C LEU A 102 35.97 39.71 -4.10
N LYS A 103 34.73 40.19 -4.25
CA LYS A 103 34.43 41.51 -4.83
C LYS A 103 35.09 42.63 -4.05
N GLU A 104 35.07 42.55 -2.72
CA GLU A 104 35.73 43.54 -1.87
C GLU A 104 37.26 43.54 -2.09
N LEU A 105 37.87 42.36 -2.22
CA LEU A 105 39.30 42.23 -2.52
C LEU A 105 39.64 42.77 -3.91
N GLU A 106 38.83 42.48 -4.92
CA GLU A 106 38.98 43.02 -6.28
C GLU A 106 38.91 44.55 -6.28
N ALA A 107 37.92 45.13 -5.59
CA ALA A 107 37.79 46.58 -5.43
C ALA A 107 39.00 47.20 -4.72
N LYS A 108 39.43 46.62 -3.59
CA LYS A 108 40.63 47.07 -2.86
C LYS A 108 41.89 46.95 -3.72
N ASN A 109 42.00 45.90 -4.53
CA ASN A 109 43.13 45.67 -5.42
C ASN A 109 43.18 46.71 -6.56
N ALA A 110 42.02 47.04 -7.15
CA ALA A 110 41.90 48.08 -8.18
C ALA A 110 42.26 49.47 -7.67
N ALA A 111 42.01 49.76 -6.39
CA ALA A 111 42.36 51.03 -5.75
C ALA A 111 43.88 51.19 -5.44
N LEU A 112 44.69 50.14 -5.56
CA LEU A 112 46.13 50.21 -5.27
C LEU A 112 46.92 50.92 -6.40
N ALA A 113 47.88 51.76 -5.99
CA ALA A 113 48.78 52.46 -6.92
C ALA A 113 49.66 51.47 -7.72
N GLY A 114 49.76 51.69 -9.04
CA GLY A 114 50.54 50.85 -9.95
C GLY A 114 49.73 49.90 -10.82
N GLY A 115 48.39 49.88 -10.70
CA GLY A 115 47.43 49.36 -11.68
C GLY A 115 47.89 48.11 -12.44
N ASP A 116 47.95 48.25 -13.76
CA ASP A 116 48.18 47.24 -14.81
C ASP A 116 49.65 46.76 -14.93
N ARG A 117 50.50 47.09 -13.95
CA ARG A 117 51.87 46.55 -13.90
C ARG A 117 51.79 45.03 -13.75
N ARG A 118 52.45 44.32 -14.66
CA ARG A 118 52.59 42.85 -14.64
C ARG A 118 53.45 42.43 -13.43
N GLY A 119 52.84 42.30 -12.25
CA GLY A 119 53.52 41.86 -11.03
C GLY A 119 52.73 42.07 -9.72
N LEU A 120 53.01 41.21 -8.73
CA LEU A 120 52.47 41.32 -7.37
C LEU A 120 53.35 42.26 -6.54
N GLY A 121 52.93 43.52 -6.38
CA GLY A 121 53.61 44.49 -5.53
C GLY A 121 53.40 44.22 -4.02
N ARG A 122 54.24 44.83 -3.18
CA ARG A 122 54.25 44.64 -1.71
C ARG A 122 52.88 44.87 -1.04
N ALA A 123 52.14 45.89 -1.50
CA ALA A 123 50.80 46.21 -1.01
C ALA A 123 49.75 45.15 -1.40
N ARG A 124 49.86 44.59 -2.61
CA ARG A 124 48.98 43.55 -3.16
C ARG A 124 49.18 42.21 -2.43
N VAL A 125 50.43 41.88 -2.07
CA VAL A 125 50.76 40.71 -1.23
C VAL A 125 50.21 40.86 0.19
N ARG A 126 50.30 42.05 0.81
CA ARG A 126 49.68 42.29 2.12
C ARG A 126 48.16 42.12 2.08
N LEU A 127 47.50 42.66 1.04
CA LEU A 127 46.06 42.52 0.86
C LEU A 127 45.62 41.05 0.79
N LEU A 128 46.33 40.22 0.03
CA LEU A 128 46.05 38.78 -0.07
C LEU A 128 46.37 38.02 1.23
N ASN A 129 47.43 38.40 1.96
CA ASN A 129 47.75 37.79 3.26
C ASN A 129 46.72 38.11 4.34
N HIS A 130 46.02 39.25 4.25
CA HIS A 130 44.90 39.59 5.14
C HIS A 130 43.58 38.91 4.76
N ALA A 131 43.50 38.32 3.56
CA ALA A 131 42.31 37.65 3.03
C ALA A 131 42.28 36.13 3.29
N ARG A 132 43.36 35.57 3.82
CA ARG A 132 43.44 34.18 4.28
C ARG A 132 42.74 34.02 5.63
#